data_AF-A0A965PB14-F1
#
_entry.id   AF-A0A965PB14-F1
#
_cell.length_a   1.000
_cell.length_b   1.000
_cell.length_c   1.000
_cell.angle_alpha   90.00
_cell.angle_beta   90.00
_cell.angle_gamma   90.00
#
_symmetry.space_group_name_H-M   'P 1'
#
loop_
_entity.id
_entity.type
_entity.pdbx_description
1 polymer ?
#
loop_
_entity_poly.entity_id
_entity_poly.type
_entity_poly.pdbx_seq_one_letter_code
_entity_poly.pdbx_strand_id
1 'polypeptide(L)'
;MFFHLLLENQFQADLKKFLIEIIRKYKCVSYLYNKIAKNMKSKYKIGDKVKYKCIYNNEIAVGEIINIRQANLNWDYSIRYEVFVNLVYVQWVKEEDILEKVK
;
A
#
# COMPACT_ATOMS: atom_id res chain seq x y z
N MET A 1 -21.81 -51.11 3.92
CA MET A 1 -20.85 -50.47 3.01
C MET A 1 -21.36 -49.14 2.41
N PHE A 2 -22.66 -48.98 2.12
CA PHE A 2 -23.22 -47.76 1.51
C PHE A 2 -23.26 -46.50 2.40
N PHE A 3 -23.44 -46.63 3.72
CA PHE A 3 -23.57 -45.48 4.63
C PHE A 3 -22.26 -44.67 4.81
N HIS A 4 -21.10 -45.32 4.73
CA HIS A 4 -19.80 -44.66 4.90
C HIS A 4 -19.46 -43.73 3.72
N LEU A 5 -19.76 -44.18 2.49
CA LEU A 5 -19.59 -43.39 1.26
C LEU A 5 -20.51 -42.16 1.21
N LEU A 6 -21.72 -42.25 1.78
CA LEU A 6 -22.64 -41.12 1.88
C LEU A 6 -22.13 -40.05 2.86
N LEU A 7 -21.59 -40.46 4.02
CA LEU A 7 -21.02 -39.55 5.01
C LEU A 7 -19.78 -38.79 4.49
N GLU A 8 -18.89 -39.46 3.76
CA GLU A 8 -17.70 -38.81 3.17
C GLU A 8 -18.07 -37.79 2.08
N ASN A 9 -19.08 -38.09 1.26
CA ASN A 9 -19.56 -37.16 0.23
C ASN A 9 -20.28 -35.94 0.85
N GLN A 10 -21.04 -36.14 1.93
CA GLN A 10 -21.68 -35.04 2.66
C GLN A 10 -20.63 -34.09 3.24
N PHE A 11 -19.59 -34.64 3.88
CA PHE A 11 -18.51 -33.87 4.50
C PHE A 11 -17.68 -33.06 3.47
N GLN A 12 -17.40 -33.65 2.31
CA GLN A 12 -16.75 -32.96 1.18
C GLN A 12 -17.59 -31.80 0.62
N ALA A 13 -18.91 -31.97 0.56
CA ALA A 13 -19.84 -30.92 0.10
C ALA A 13 -19.90 -29.75 1.10
N ASP A 14 -19.94 -30.03 2.40
CA ASP A 14 -19.94 -29.01 3.45
C ASP A 14 -18.63 -28.22 3.50
N LEU A 15 -17.48 -28.88 3.34
CA LEU A 15 -16.18 -28.20 3.22
C LEU A 15 -16.12 -27.26 2.01
N LYS A 16 -16.60 -27.69 0.84
CA LYS A 16 -16.67 -26.83 -0.36
C LYS A 16 -17.58 -25.63 -0.12
N LYS A 17 -18.71 -25.81 0.53
CA LYS A 17 -19.67 -24.74 0.85
C LYS A 17 -19.05 -23.70 1.78
N PHE A 18 -18.35 -24.15 2.82
CA PHE A 18 -17.61 -23.29 3.76
C PHE A 18 -16.49 -22.51 3.07
N LEU A 19 -15.71 -23.16 2.18
CA LEU A 19 -14.68 -22.51 1.37
C LEU A 19 -15.25 -21.42 0.46
N ILE A 20 -16.40 -21.67 -0.17
CA ILE A 20 -17.10 -20.69 -1.02
C ILE A 20 -17.58 -19.49 -0.21
N GLU A 21 -18.09 -19.69 1.02
CA GLU A 21 -18.48 -18.58 1.90
C GLU A 21 -17.28 -17.74 2.33
N ILE A 22 -16.16 -18.37 2.67
CA ILE A 22 -14.90 -17.69 2.95
C ILE A 22 -14.47 -16.86 1.74
N ILE A 23 -14.40 -17.47 0.55
CA ILE A 23 -14.02 -16.78 -0.69
C ILE A 23 -14.95 -15.60 -0.97
N ARG A 24 -16.28 -15.77 -0.82
CA ARG A 24 -17.27 -14.69 -1.00
C ARG A 24 -17.02 -13.54 -0.02
N LYS A 25 -16.79 -13.84 1.26
CA LYS A 25 -16.53 -12.85 2.30
C LYS A 25 -15.27 -12.02 2.00
N TYR A 26 -14.18 -12.67 1.61
CA TYR A 26 -12.91 -11.98 1.31
C TYR A 26 -12.88 -11.30 -0.07
N LYS A 27 -13.68 -11.77 -1.05
CA LYS A 27 -13.80 -11.14 -2.38
C LYS A 27 -14.47 -9.76 -2.32
N CYS A 28 -15.45 -9.58 -1.42
CA CYS A 28 -16.07 -8.28 -1.22
C CYS A 28 -15.08 -7.25 -0.63
N VAL A 29 -14.20 -7.70 0.28
CA VAL A 29 -13.18 -6.85 0.89
C VAL A 29 -12.14 -6.40 -0.14
N SER A 30 -11.68 -7.30 -1.02
CA SER A 30 -10.75 -6.93 -2.08
C SER A 30 -11.36 -5.98 -3.12
N TYR A 31 -12.64 -6.14 -3.45
CA TYR A 31 -13.37 -5.21 -4.32
C TYR A 31 -13.49 -3.81 -3.71
N LEU A 32 -13.87 -3.73 -2.42
CA LEU A 32 -13.96 -2.46 -1.72
C LEU A 32 -12.60 -1.76 -1.64
N TYR A 33 -11.55 -2.52 -1.34
CA TYR A 33 -10.16 -2.06 -1.30
C TYR A 33 -9.74 -1.42 -2.63
N ASN A 34 -9.94 -2.14 -3.73
CA ASN A 34 -9.61 -1.64 -5.08
C ASN A 34 -10.43 -0.41 -5.47
N LYS A 35 -11.72 -0.36 -5.07
CA LYS A 35 -12.60 0.78 -5.34
C LYS A 35 -12.17 2.04 -4.58
N ILE A 36 -11.77 1.89 -3.31
CA ILE A 36 -11.26 3.00 -2.49
C ILE A 36 -9.90 3.46 -3.03
N ALA A 37 -9.00 2.52 -3.30
CA ALA A 37 -7.66 2.79 -3.85
C ALA A 37 -7.72 3.55 -5.19
N LYS A 38 -8.69 3.23 -6.06
CA LYS A 38 -8.87 3.90 -7.37
C LYS A 38 -9.32 5.36 -7.25
N ASN A 39 -9.99 5.74 -6.17
CA ASN A 39 -10.51 7.09 -5.97
C ASN A 39 -9.55 8.01 -5.21
N MET A 40 -8.45 7.48 -4.67
CA MET A 40 -7.52 8.29 -3.90
C MET A 40 -6.59 9.04 -4.83
N LYS A 41 -6.58 10.37 -4.74
CA LYS A 41 -5.64 11.23 -5.48
C LYS A 41 -4.41 11.49 -4.62
N SER A 42 -3.25 11.53 -5.25
CA SER A 42 -2.00 11.91 -4.58
C SER A 42 -2.06 13.36 -4.10
N LYS A 43 -1.58 13.62 -2.88
CA LYS A 43 -1.54 14.95 -2.27
C LYS A 43 -0.45 15.83 -2.88
N TYR A 44 0.67 15.24 -3.27
CA TYR A 44 1.84 15.95 -3.82
C TYR A 44 2.05 15.60 -5.30
N LYS A 45 2.90 16.37 -5.97
CA LYS A 45 3.23 16.16 -7.39
C LYS A 45 4.73 16.03 -7.61
N ILE A 46 5.13 15.43 -8.73
CA ILE A 46 6.52 15.42 -9.17
C ILE A 46 6.98 16.88 -9.35
N GLY A 47 8.15 17.20 -8.81
CA GLY A 47 8.72 18.55 -8.74
C GLY A 47 8.39 19.31 -7.45
N ASP A 48 7.48 18.80 -6.61
CA ASP A 48 7.20 19.45 -5.34
C ASP A 48 8.39 19.30 -4.38
N LYS A 49 8.84 20.42 -3.81
CA LYS A 49 9.77 20.43 -2.68
C LYS A 49 9.01 20.22 -1.37
N VAL A 50 9.49 19.30 -0.55
CA VAL A 50 8.81 18.90 0.69
C VAL A 50 9.80 18.76 1.84
N LYS A 51 9.33 19.04 3.06
CA LYS A 51 9.98 18.61 4.30
C LYS A 51 9.43 17.26 4.69
N TYR A 52 10.33 16.33 5.00
CA TYR A 52 9.95 14.97 5.35
C TYR A 52 10.90 14.40 6.41
N LYS A 53 10.44 13.36 7.10
CA LYS A 53 11.26 12.61 8.04
C LYS A 53 12.09 11.57 7.28
N CYS A 54 13.40 11.70 7.31
CA CYS A 54 14.29 10.78 6.62
C CYS A 54 14.52 9.52 7.48
N ILE A 55 14.30 8.35 6.88
CA ILE A 55 14.38 7.05 7.58
C ILE A 55 15.83 6.71 7.98
N TYR A 56 16.83 7.16 7.22
CA TYR A 56 18.23 6.77 7.43
C TYR A 56 18.89 7.48 8.62
N ASN A 57 18.64 8.78 8.78
CA ASN A 57 19.21 9.58 9.86
C ASN A 57 18.18 9.97 10.93
N ASN A 58 16.89 9.66 10.74
CA ASN A 58 15.79 10.03 11.63
C ASN A 58 15.65 11.55 11.83
N GLU A 59 16.17 12.35 10.90
CA GLU A 59 16.13 13.82 10.91
C GLU A 59 15.10 14.35 9.91
N ILE A 60 14.75 15.63 10.05
CA ILE A 60 13.92 16.33 9.07
C ILE A 60 14.82 16.83 7.94
N ALA A 61 14.55 16.37 6.72
CA ALA A 61 15.26 16.79 5.53
C ALA A 61 14.32 17.51 4.56
N VAL A 62 14.90 18.28 3.65
CA VAL A 62 14.20 18.89 2.51
C VAL A 62 14.65 18.19 1.24
N GLY A 63 13.68 17.82 0.40
CA GLY A 63 13.97 17.21 -0.88
C GLY A 63 12.88 17.47 -1.91
N GLU A 64 13.16 17.07 -3.14
CA GLU A 64 12.26 17.19 -4.28
C GLU A 64 11.66 15.83 -4.64
N ILE A 65 10.35 15.78 -4.84
CA ILE A 65 9.67 14.57 -5.29
C ILE A 65 9.99 14.35 -6.77
N ILE A 66 10.67 13.25 -7.08
CA ILE A 66 11.05 12.87 -8.45
C ILE A 66 10.18 11.76 -9.03
N ASN A 67 9.48 10.99 -8.19
CA ASN A 67 8.58 9.92 -8.63
C ASN A 67 7.49 9.66 -7.58
N ILE A 68 6.36 9.09 -8.01
CA ILE A 68 5.19 8.81 -7.16
C ILE A 68 4.67 7.43 -7.52
N ARG A 69 4.36 6.61 -6.51
CA ARG A 69 3.73 5.31 -6.71
C ARG A 69 2.63 5.08 -5.69
N GLN A 70 1.66 4.27 -6.06
CA GLN A 70 0.63 3.81 -5.13
C GLN A 70 1.19 2.69 -4.25
N ALA A 71 0.98 2.77 -2.94
CA ALA A 71 1.42 1.78 -1.96
C ALA A 71 0.40 1.65 -0.83
N ASN A 72 -0.15 0.45 -0.63
CA ASN A 72 -1.04 0.09 0.49
C ASN A 72 -2.14 1.12 0.83
N LEU A 73 -3.07 1.38 -0.10
CA LEU A 73 -4.11 2.42 0.02
C LEU A 73 -3.59 3.85 0.16
N ASN A 74 -2.29 4.09 0.09
CA ASN A 74 -1.68 5.40 0.18
C ASN A 74 -0.69 5.65 -0.97
N TRP A 75 0.10 6.72 -0.86
CA TRP A 75 1.11 7.10 -1.82
C TRP A 75 2.50 7.06 -1.18
N ASP A 76 3.44 6.47 -1.90
CA ASP A 76 4.86 6.59 -1.64
C ASP A 76 5.45 7.58 -2.64
N TYR A 77 6.38 8.40 -2.16
CA TYR A 77 7.04 9.46 -2.90
C TYR A 77 8.54 9.18 -2.93
N SER A 78 9.11 9.17 -4.12
CA SER A 78 10.56 9.10 -4.29
C SER A 78 11.10 10.51 -4.16
N ILE A 79 11.86 10.76 -3.09
CA ILE A 79 12.39 12.08 -2.77
C ILE A 79 13.90 12.08 -2.98
N ARG A 80 14.35 13.03 -3.80
CA ARG A 80 15.77 13.36 -4.00
C ARG A 80 16.16 14.44 -3.00
N TYR A 81 17.27 14.25 -2.30
CA TYR A 81 17.79 15.21 -1.33
C TYR A 81 19.32 15.25 -1.33
N GLU A 82 19.86 16.40 -0.95
CA GLU A 82 21.30 16.64 -0.83
C GLU A 82 21.71 16.53 0.64
N VAL A 83 22.75 15.73 0.92
CA VAL A 83 23.32 15.60 2.28
C VAL A 83 24.60 16.42 2.41
N PHE A 84 25.42 16.43 1.37
CA PHE A 84 26.62 17.25 1.24
C PHE A 84 26.68 17.84 -0.17
N VAL A 85 27.54 18.83 -0.38
CA VAL A 85 27.66 19.63 -1.61
C VAL A 85 27.70 18.80 -2.91
N ASN A 86 28.16 17.55 -2.86
CA ASN A 86 28.26 16.65 -4.02
C ASN A 86 27.58 15.27 -3.82
N LEU A 87 26.73 15.11 -2.81
CA LEU A 87 26.12 13.82 -2.46
C LEU A 87 24.59 13.92 -2.49
N VAL A 88 24.02 13.35 -3.54
CA VAL A 88 22.58 13.28 -3.79
C VAL A 88 22.09 11.87 -3.50
N TYR A 89 21.09 11.76 -2.61
CA TYR A 89 20.43 10.51 -2.30
C TYR A 89 18.98 10.53 -2.79
N VAL A 90 18.45 9.33 -3.04
CA VAL A 90 17.05 9.12 -3.41
C VAL A 90 16.48 8.05 -2.50
N GLN A 91 15.30 8.31 -1.94
CA GLN A 91 14.61 7.34 -1.10
C GLN A 91 13.11 7.37 -1.33
N TRP A 92 12.45 6.24 -1.07
CA TRP A 92 10.99 6.18 -1.00
C TRP A 92 10.53 6.56 0.39
N VAL A 93 9.59 7.50 0.46
CA VAL A 93 9.03 8.05 1.69
C VAL A 93 7.52 7.93 1.60
N LYS A 94 6.89 7.46 2.68
CA LYS A 94 5.44 7.35 2.74
C LYS A 94 4.80 8.74 2.88
N GLU A 95 3.56 8.89 2.44
CA GLU A 95 2.82 10.15 2.62
C GLU A 95 2.79 10.65 4.07
N GLU A 96 2.66 9.73 5.03
CA GLU A 96 2.59 10.01 6.47
C GLU A 96 3.87 10.64 7.04
N ASP A 97 5.02 10.39 6.41
CA ASP A 97 6.31 10.91 6.83
C ASP A 97 6.63 12.28 6.20
N ILE A 98 5.78 12.78 5.30
CA ILE A 98 5.92 14.11 4.68
C ILE A 98 5.16 15.14 5.53
N LEU A 99 5.91 16.09 6.10
CA LEU A 99 5.40 17.08 7.04
C LEU A 99 4.66 18.21 6.32
N GLU A 100 5.32 18.82 5.33
CA GLU A 100 4.76 19.96 4.60
C GLU A 100 5.42 20.16 3.23
N LYS A 101 4.71 20.89 2.35
CA LYS A 101 5.24 21.38 1.09
C LYS A 101 5.99 22.70 1.33
N VAL A 102 7.20 22.80 0.81
CA VAL A 102 8.00 24.03 0.82
C VAL A 102 7.54 24.92 -0.35
N LYS A 103 7.27 26.19 -0.06
CA LYS A 103 6.88 27.19 -1.07
C LYS A 103 8.08 27.69 -1.87
#